data_AF-A0A9Q0VB30-F1
#
_entry.id   AF-A0A9Q0VB30-F1
#
_cell.length_a   1.000
_cell.length_b   1.000
_cell.length_c   1.000
_cell.angle_alpha   90.00
_cell.angle_beta   90.00
_cell.angle_gamma   90.00
#
_symmetry.space_group_name_H-M   'P 1'
#
loop_
_entity.id
_entity.type
_entity.pdbx_description
1 polymer ?
#
loop_
_entity_poly.entity_id
_entity_poly.type
_entity_poly.pdbx_seq_one_letter_code
_entity_poly.pdbx_strand_id
1 'polypeptide(L)'
;MMAYRHVQKFLIGAKCFESKRNGVVRLRLRLFHSSGETQEEVLPIEWYEKVFPKITELTCQLKHVDMIDGRLVNVNDGSVIVDEDIQNKMHTLKSLVRFFVGSPSVQQKVSENVKGLLVDGKCRNPGASFSKSSEREPMVVDSLSKVSNFLNVSAQQRKVVRFTICQQVTQHRIWRGALEEILNDLRSEMDLLNYNCLGKGDNMGYQIVSSCLKFLSDMDTLSDHDSTSWMRLAPPKHVGSPPNCGGWEDVLEMFHDLIQCLKSEKWSVHHVGKLEAMKEGLSQIKDVSIDKSLGYKEVRHQESLVQKKLSNTLGHSSRCLFTLLLYYLYGHVRDMEVDIRGGIYGDGENAFLLSMGRILTSDEEEMVWSGMKQLDRALRLFKFVWEIAGMKGVLELQGHLWCVGAKDRTLTFRGTLFFVHGISL
;
A
#
# COMPACT_ATOMS: atom_id res chain seq x y z
N MET A 1 -36.40 -13.18 -24.01
CA MET A 1 -35.69 -11.93 -24.42
C MET A 1 -35.66 -10.94 -23.25
N MET A 2 -35.03 -11.29 -22.11
CA MET A 2 -34.78 -10.39 -20.97
C MET A 2 -33.57 -10.81 -20.09
N ALA A 3 -32.79 -11.82 -20.50
CA ALA A 3 -31.63 -12.31 -19.74
C ALA A 3 -30.28 -11.76 -20.25
N TYR A 4 -30.27 -10.98 -21.34
CA TYR A 4 -29.02 -10.53 -22.00
C TYR A 4 -28.51 -9.16 -21.50
N ARG A 5 -29.25 -8.48 -20.61
CA ARG A 5 -28.86 -7.15 -20.07
C ARG A 5 -28.13 -7.17 -18.73
N HIS A 6 -27.94 -8.32 -18.08
CA HIS A 6 -27.37 -8.37 -16.72
C HIS A 6 -25.96 -8.96 -16.62
N VAL A 7 -25.38 -9.45 -17.73
CA VAL A 7 -23.99 -9.94 -17.75
C VAL A 7 -22.99 -8.83 -18.16
N GLN A 8 -23.48 -7.61 -18.42
CA GLN A 8 -22.66 -6.49 -18.89
C GLN A 8 -21.85 -5.78 -17.78
N LYS A 9 -22.00 -6.17 -16.50
CA LYS A 9 -21.44 -5.48 -15.33
C LYS A 9 -20.31 -6.19 -14.58
N PHE A 10 -19.83 -7.36 -15.02
CA PHE A 10 -18.90 -8.15 -14.20
C PHE A 10 -17.57 -8.58 -14.86
N LEU A 11 -17.21 -8.01 -16.01
CA LEU A 11 -15.95 -8.36 -16.68
C LEU A 11 -15.18 -7.09 -17.04
N ILE A 12 -14.33 -6.65 -16.11
CA ILE A 12 -13.36 -5.56 -16.30
C ILE A 12 -12.18 -6.12 -17.09
N GLY A 13 -12.30 -6.11 -18.41
CA GLY A 13 -11.23 -6.44 -19.36
C GLY A 13 -11.46 -5.67 -20.66
N ALA A 14 -10.38 -5.15 -21.26
CA ALA A 14 -10.47 -4.45 -22.53
C ALA A 14 -10.97 -5.42 -23.62
N LYS A 15 -12.15 -5.15 -24.18
CA LYS A 15 -12.70 -5.94 -25.30
C LYS A 15 -12.00 -5.51 -26.58
N CYS A 16 -11.10 -6.34 -27.10
CA CYS A 16 -10.52 -6.16 -28.43
C CYS A 16 -11.47 -6.72 -29.49
N PHE A 17 -11.85 -5.89 -30.47
CA PHE A 17 -12.65 -6.32 -31.61
C PHE A 17 -11.74 -6.48 -32.82
N GLU A 18 -11.56 -7.71 -33.30
CA GLU A 18 -10.98 -7.98 -34.61
C GLU A 18 -12.12 -8.28 -35.59
N SER A 19 -12.24 -7.51 -36.67
CA SER A 19 -13.00 -7.93 -37.84
C SER A 19 -12.03 -8.55 -38.85
N LYS A 20 -12.22 -9.82 -39.19
CA LYS A 20 -11.62 -10.39 -40.40
C LYS A 20 -12.58 -10.14 -41.56
N ARG A 21 -12.01 -9.82 -42.72
CA ARG A 21 -12.67 -9.37 -43.97
C ARG A 21 -13.76 -10.30 -44.56
N ASN A 22 -14.08 -11.42 -43.92
CA ASN A 22 -15.12 -12.36 -44.34
C ASN A 22 -16.17 -12.53 -43.23
N GLY A 23 -17.06 -11.55 -43.06
CA GLY A 23 -18.43 -11.68 -42.52
C GLY A 23 -18.69 -12.34 -41.15
N VAL A 24 -17.68 -12.91 -40.49
CA VAL A 24 -17.81 -13.69 -39.26
C VAL A 24 -17.16 -12.88 -38.14
N VAL A 25 -18.00 -12.24 -37.33
CA VAL A 25 -17.58 -11.56 -36.11
C VAL A 25 -17.23 -12.63 -35.07
N ARG A 26 -15.93 -12.89 -34.90
CA ARG A 26 -15.44 -13.78 -33.84
C ARG A 26 -15.17 -12.94 -32.59
N LEU A 27 -16.10 -12.97 -31.63
CA LEU A 27 -15.90 -12.40 -30.31
C LEU A 27 -14.76 -13.15 -29.58
N ARG A 28 -13.56 -12.57 -29.54
CA ARG A 28 -12.52 -12.98 -28.57
C ARG A 28 -12.64 -12.09 -27.34
N LEU A 29 -13.33 -12.62 -26.34
CA LEU A 29 -13.31 -12.04 -24.99
C LEU A 29 -11.93 -12.34 -24.37
N ARG A 30 -10.98 -11.41 -24.48
CA ARG A 30 -9.68 -11.54 -23.79
C ARG A 30 -9.87 -11.08 -22.33
N LEU A 31 -10.04 -12.04 -21.43
CA LEU A 31 -9.96 -11.85 -19.98
C LEU A 31 -8.50 -12.11 -19.56
N PHE A 32 -7.72 -11.06 -19.33
CA PHE A 32 -6.33 -11.21 -18.92
C PHE A 32 -6.19 -11.15 -17.39
N HIS A 33 -6.55 -12.27 -16.75
CA HIS A 33 -6.17 -12.56 -15.35
C HIS A 33 -5.50 -13.94 -15.21
N SER A 34 -4.97 -14.49 -16.31
CA SER A 34 -4.27 -15.78 -16.30
C SER A 34 -2.77 -15.56 -16.54
N SER A 35 -1.97 -15.95 -15.55
CA SER A 35 -0.51 -16.01 -15.56
C SER A 35 0.01 -17.07 -16.53
N GLY A 36 -0.12 -16.82 -17.83
CA GLY A 36 0.59 -17.55 -18.87
C GLY A 36 1.49 -16.58 -19.61
N GLU A 37 2.79 -16.84 -19.63
CA GLU A 37 3.75 -16.17 -20.51
C GLU A 37 3.28 -16.33 -21.96
N THR A 38 2.48 -15.39 -22.41
CA THR A 38 2.11 -15.22 -23.80
C THR A 38 2.94 -14.04 -24.28
N GLN A 39 3.75 -14.26 -25.32
CA GLN A 39 4.42 -13.17 -26.04
C GLN A 39 3.33 -12.18 -26.46
N GLU A 40 3.25 -11.04 -25.78
CA GLU A 40 2.19 -10.08 -26.04
C GLU A 40 2.58 -9.15 -27.19
N GLU A 41 1.82 -9.29 -28.27
CA GLU A 41 1.81 -8.43 -29.45
C GLU A 41 1.46 -6.99 -29.07
N VAL A 42 2.28 -6.05 -29.53
CA VAL A 42 1.94 -4.63 -29.63
C VAL A 42 0.57 -4.48 -30.29
N LEU A 43 -0.31 -3.68 -29.70
CA LEU A 43 -1.64 -3.44 -30.27
C LEU A 43 -1.53 -2.61 -31.56
N PRO A 44 -2.45 -2.78 -32.53
CA PRO A 44 -2.48 -1.95 -33.74
C PRO A 44 -2.66 -0.46 -33.40
N ILE A 45 -2.08 0.43 -34.22
CA ILE A 45 -2.13 1.88 -33.98
C ILE A 45 -3.59 2.40 -33.92
N GLU A 46 -4.48 1.81 -34.70
CA GLU A 46 -5.90 2.15 -34.75
C GLU A 46 -6.61 1.91 -33.40
N TRP A 47 -6.12 0.97 -32.59
CA TRP A 47 -6.62 0.75 -31.25
C TRP A 47 -6.26 1.93 -30.34
N TYR A 48 -5.00 2.38 -30.39
CA TYR A 48 -4.54 3.51 -29.59
C TYR A 48 -5.28 4.79 -30.00
N GLU A 49 -5.42 5.07 -31.30
CA GLU A 49 -6.19 6.20 -31.83
C GLU A 49 -7.65 6.20 -31.35
N LYS A 50 -8.30 5.03 -31.31
CA LYS A 50 -9.68 4.90 -30.85
C LYS A 50 -9.83 5.09 -29.34
N VAL A 51 -8.83 4.66 -28.56
CA VAL A 51 -8.90 4.64 -27.08
C VAL A 51 -8.39 5.93 -26.47
N PHE A 52 -7.49 6.66 -27.15
CA PHE A 52 -6.87 7.87 -26.61
C PHE A 52 -7.88 8.97 -26.22
N PRO A 53 -8.94 9.27 -27.02
CA PRO A 53 -9.95 10.23 -26.59
C PRO A 53 -10.60 9.86 -25.26
N LYS A 54 -10.79 8.56 -25.01
CA LYS A 54 -11.36 8.06 -23.75
C LYS A 54 -10.41 8.24 -22.57
N ILE A 55 -9.11 8.00 -22.72
CA ILE A 55 -8.16 8.23 -21.62
C ILE A 55 -8.04 9.72 -21.31
N THR A 56 -8.09 10.58 -22.34
CA THR A 56 -8.08 12.04 -22.16
C THR A 56 -9.33 12.49 -21.41
N GLU A 57 -10.51 12.00 -21.79
CA GLU A 57 -11.76 12.29 -21.08
C GLU A 57 -11.70 11.83 -19.61
N LEU A 58 -11.24 10.61 -19.35
CA LEU A 58 -11.10 10.08 -17.98
C LEU A 58 -10.09 10.87 -17.16
N THR A 59 -8.97 11.29 -17.75
CA THR A 59 -7.96 12.13 -17.10
C THR A 59 -8.57 13.48 -16.69
N CYS A 60 -9.35 14.11 -17.57
CA CYS A 60 -10.07 15.35 -17.25
C CYS A 60 -11.13 15.17 -16.15
N GLN A 61 -11.88 14.06 -16.18
CA GLN A 61 -12.91 13.78 -15.16
C GLN A 61 -12.33 13.46 -13.79
N LEU A 62 -11.13 12.88 -13.74
CA LEU A 62 -10.44 12.48 -12.51
C LEU A 62 -9.40 13.51 -12.06
N LYS A 63 -9.48 14.74 -12.58
CA LYS A 63 -8.53 15.79 -12.23
C LYS A 63 -8.51 15.99 -10.72
N HIS A 64 -7.30 16.07 -10.14
CA HIS A 64 -7.05 16.16 -8.69
C HIS A 64 -7.42 14.92 -7.87
N VAL A 65 -7.85 13.83 -8.51
CA VAL A 65 -8.18 12.58 -7.81
C VAL A 65 -7.02 11.60 -7.95
N ASP A 66 -6.65 10.94 -6.85
CA ASP A 66 -5.63 9.88 -6.82
C ASP A 66 -6.07 8.71 -5.92
N MET A 67 -5.53 7.51 -6.18
CA MET A 67 -5.66 6.37 -5.27
C MET A 67 -4.42 6.30 -4.37
N ILE A 68 -4.58 6.67 -3.11
CA ILE A 68 -3.52 6.78 -2.11
C ILE A 68 -3.77 5.76 -1.03
N ASP A 69 -2.85 4.79 -0.89
CA ASP A 69 -2.85 3.82 0.19
C ASP A 69 -4.23 3.12 0.39
N GLY A 70 -4.84 2.68 -0.71
CA GLY A 70 -6.15 2.01 -0.72
C GLY A 70 -7.38 2.93 -0.73
N ARG A 71 -7.20 4.26 -0.68
CA ARG A 71 -8.29 5.25 -0.69
C ARG A 71 -8.26 6.13 -1.92
N LEU A 72 -9.44 6.44 -2.43
CA LEU A 72 -9.60 7.51 -3.39
C LEU A 72 -9.59 8.85 -2.66
N VAL A 73 -8.72 9.77 -3.07
CA VAL A 73 -8.46 11.03 -2.35
C VAL A 73 -8.43 12.19 -3.34
N ASN A 74 -9.03 13.32 -2.96
CA ASN A 74 -8.79 14.60 -3.61
C ASN A 74 -7.45 15.16 -3.11
N VAL A 75 -6.49 15.32 -4.01
CA VAL A 75 -5.11 15.70 -3.67
C VAL A 75 -4.99 17.14 -3.18
N ASN A 76 -5.91 18.02 -3.55
CA ASN A 76 -5.84 19.44 -3.20
C ASN A 76 -6.15 19.67 -1.71
N ASP A 77 -7.15 18.96 -1.17
CA ASP A 77 -7.61 19.12 0.22
C ASP A 77 -7.40 17.88 1.10
N GLY A 78 -6.94 16.77 0.52
CA GLY A 78 -6.72 15.51 1.22
C GLY A 78 -8.00 14.76 1.59
N SER A 79 -9.17 15.19 1.11
CA SER A 79 -10.45 14.57 1.45
C SER A 79 -10.61 13.19 0.82
N VAL A 80 -11.19 12.26 1.58
CA VAL A 80 -11.48 10.91 1.10
C VAL A 80 -12.76 10.92 0.27
N ILE A 81 -12.68 10.35 -0.94
CA ILE A 81 -13.79 10.24 -1.87
C ILE A 81 -14.38 8.84 -1.76
N VAL A 82 -15.66 8.76 -1.37
CA VAL A 82 -16.41 7.50 -1.30
C VAL A 82 -17.43 7.47 -2.43
N ASP A 83 -16.97 7.14 -3.64
CA ASP A 83 -17.80 7.05 -4.85
C ASP A 83 -17.35 5.87 -5.72
N GLU A 84 -18.21 4.86 -5.86
CA GLU A 84 -17.94 3.65 -6.65
C GLU A 84 -17.74 3.97 -8.15
N ASP A 85 -18.43 4.99 -8.71
CA ASP A 85 -18.27 5.38 -10.11
C ASP A 85 -16.90 6.02 -10.35
N ILE A 86 -16.48 6.94 -9.47
CA ILE A 86 -15.16 7.58 -9.57
C ILE A 86 -14.05 6.54 -9.37
N GLN A 87 -14.22 5.61 -8.44
CA GLN A 87 -13.30 4.49 -8.27
C GLN A 87 -13.19 3.62 -9.53
N ASN A 88 -14.32 3.29 -10.16
CA ASN A 88 -14.34 2.51 -11.41
C ASN A 88 -13.69 3.27 -12.58
N LYS A 89 -13.90 4.58 -12.67
CA LYS A 89 -13.21 5.46 -13.63
C LYS A 89 -11.70 5.44 -13.40
N MET A 90 -11.25 5.56 -12.15
CA MET A 90 -9.83 5.49 -11.77
C MET A 90 -9.20 4.16 -12.19
N HIS A 91 -9.82 3.03 -11.86
CA HIS A 91 -9.34 1.71 -12.28
C HIS A 91 -9.30 1.56 -13.81
N THR A 92 -10.31 2.10 -14.51
CA THR A 92 -10.34 2.11 -15.98
C THR A 92 -9.20 2.93 -16.55
N LEU A 93 -8.97 4.15 -16.05
CA LEU A 93 -7.87 5.01 -16.48
C LEU A 93 -6.53 4.31 -16.28
N LYS A 94 -6.24 3.84 -15.06
CA LYS A 94 -4.98 3.14 -14.74
C LYS A 94 -4.78 1.89 -15.60
N SER A 95 -5.85 1.15 -15.89
CA SER A 95 -5.78 -0.01 -16.79
C SER A 95 -5.43 0.37 -18.23
N LEU A 96 -6.09 1.40 -18.78
CA LEU A 96 -5.84 1.86 -20.14
C LEU A 96 -4.45 2.46 -20.29
N VAL A 97 -4.03 3.34 -19.37
CA VAL A 97 -2.71 3.99 -19.40
C VAL A 97 -1.58 2.96 -19.42
N ARG A 98 -1.69 1.84 -18.69
CA ARG A 98 -0.70 0.76 -18.74
C ARG A 98 -0.48 0.20 -20.16
N PHE A 99 -1.51 0.17 -21.02
CA PHE A 99 -1.31 -0.22 -22.43
C PHE A 99 -0.55 0.83 -23.23
N PHE A 100 -0.81 2.12 -22.97
CA PHE A 100 -0.09 3.22 -23.63
C PHE A 100 1.38 3.27 -23.20
N VAL A 101 1.70 2.97 -21.94
CA VAL A 101 3.09 2.86 -21.46
C VAL A 101 3.87 1.82 -22.27
N GLY A 102 3.22 0.73 -22.69
CA GLY A 102 3.83 -0.29 -23.54
C GLY A 102 3.81 0.00 -25.05
N SER A 103 3.26 1.13 -25.49
CA SER A 103 3.18 1.46 -26.92
C SER A 103 4.57 1.79 -27.50
N PRO A 104 4.82 1.52 -28.80
CA PRO A 104 6.11 1.80 -29.42
C PRO A 104 6.53 3.27 -29.32
N SER A 105 5.61 4.21 -29.48
CA SER A 105 5.88 5.65 -29.40
C SER A 105 6.34 6.06 -28.01
N VAL A 106 5.64 5.60 -26.97
CA VAL A 106 6.01 5.87 -25.58
C VAL A 106 7.34 5.19 -25.23
N GLN A 107 7.55 3.94 -25.63
CA GLN A 107 8.79 3.22 -25.36
C GLN A 107 10.01 3.86 -26.06
N GLN A 108 9.83 4.38 -27.27
CA GLN A 108 10.87 5.14 -27.97
C GLN A 108 11.22 6.41 -27.18
N LYS A 109 10.21 7.18 -26.76
CA LYS A 109 10.38 8.41 -25.99
C LYS A 109 11.07 8.18 -24.64
N VAL A 110 10.72 7.11 -23.94
CA VAL A 110 11.41 6.67 -22.71
C VAL A 110 12.87 6.38 -22.99
N SER A 111 13.17 5.65 -24.07
CA SER A 111 14.54 5.34 -24.45
C SER A 111 15.36 6.59 -24.75
N GLU A 112 14.78 7.56 -25.47
CA GLU A 112 15.43 8.84 -25.79
C GLU A 112 15.72 9.68 -24.54
N ASN A 113 14.74 9.81 -23.63
CA ASN A 113 14.91 10.52 -22.36
C ASN A 113 16.00 9.90 -21.47
N VAL A 114 16.05 8.57 -21.41
CA VAL A 114 17.07 7.84 -20.64
C VAL A 114 18.45 7.98 -21.29
N LYS A 115 18.54 7.89 -22.63
CA LYS A 115 19.79 8.11 -23.38
C LYS A 115 20.36 9.50 -23.17
N GLY A 116 19.54 10.55 -23.18
CA GLY A 116 19.99 11.92 -22.90
C GLY A 116 20.70 12.04 -21.55
N LEU A 117 20.19 11.35 -20.52
CA LEU A 117 20.76 11.40 -19.17
C LEU A 117 21.94 10.44 -18.94
N LEU A 118 22.05 9.38 -19.74
CA LEU A 118 23.25 8.54 -19.80
C LEU A 118 24.45 9.35 -20.28
N VAL A 119 24.26 10.20 -21.31
CA VAL A 119 25.30 11.10 -21.83
C VAL A 119 25.73 12.12 -20.77
N ASP A 120 24.79 12.60 -19.95
CA ASP A 120 25.06 13.49 -18.81
C ASP A 120 25.64 12.77 -17.56
N GLY A 121 25.84 11.45 -17.61
CA GLY A 121 26.32 10.65 -16.48
C GLY A 121 25.34 10.53 -15.30
N LYS A 122 24.06 10.89 -15.49
CA LYS A 122 23.00 10.92 -14.46
C LYS A 122 22.17 9.63 -14.39
N CYS A 123 22.29 8.75 -15.38
CA CYS A 123 21.59 7.46 -15.43
C CYS A 123 22.57 6.36 -15.84
N ARG A 124 22.39 5.13 -15.37
CA ARG A 124 23.30 4.00 -15.63
C ARG A 124 22.71 2.89 -16.49
N ASN A 125 21.43 2.97 -16.88
CA ASN A 125 20.78 1.87 -17.59
C ASN A 125 20.31 2.26 -19.02
N PRO A 126 20.74 1.57 -20.09
CA PRO A 126 20.37 1.87 -21.48
C PRO A 126 19.13 1.13 -22.02
N GLY A 127 18.42 0.35 -21.20
CA GLY A 127 17.34 -0.54 -21.63
C GLY A 127 15.93 0.06 -21.69
N ALA A 128 15.02 -0.61 -22.41
CA ALA A 128 13.59 -0.27 -22.51
C ALA A 128 12.82 -0.72 -21.26
N SER A 129 12.85 0.08 -20.19
CA SER A 129 12.04 -0.16 -18.99
C SER A 129 10.54 -0.14 -19.32
N PHE A 130 9.78 -1.03 -18.66
CA PHE A 130 8.33 -1.18 -18.85
C PHE A 130 7.91 -1.71 -20.23
N SER A 131 8.84 -2.27 -21.02
CA SER A 131 8.56 -2.85 -22.34
C SER A 131 7.81 -4.17 -22.27
N LYS A 132 8.00 -4.95 -21.20
CA LYS A 132 7.25 -6.19 -20.94
C LYS A 132 5.92 -5.90 -20.26
N SER A 133 4.88 -6.63 -20.61
CA SER A 133 3.57 -6.45 -19.95
C SER A 133 3.56 -6.84 -18.48
N SER A 134 4.35 -7.85 -18.11
CA SER A 134 4.56 -8.22 -16.71
C SER A 134 5.07 -7.03 -15.89
N GLU A 135 6.01 -6.24 -16.41
CA GLU A 135 6.53 -5.02 -15.75
C GLU A 135 5.45 -3.93 -15.61
N ARG A 136 4.41 -3.96 -16.45
CA ARG A 136 3.34 -2.97 -16.43
C ARG A 136 2.18 -3.32 -15.51
N GLU A 137 2.19 -4.48 -14.87
CA GLU A 137 1.12 -4.86 -13.93
C GLU A 137 1.16 -4.04 -12.64
N PRO A 138 0.00 -3.73 -12.04
CA PRO A 138 -0.07 -3.09 -10.74
C PRO A 138 0.37 -4.07 -9.65
N MET A 139 0.87 -3.52 -8.55
CA MET A 139 1.28 -4.27 -7.39
C MET A 139 0.84 -3.56 -6.12
N VAL A 140 0.14 -4.30 -5.24
CA VAL A 140 -0.13 -3.87 -3.87
C VAL A 140 0.88 -4.55 -2.96
N VAL A 141 1.70 -3.76 -2.28
CA VAL A 141 2.75 -4.23 -1.38
C VAL A 141 2.19 -4.32 0.03
N ASP A 142 1.81 -5.54 0.42
CA ASP A 142 1.11 -5.85 1.68
C ASP A 142 1.84 -6.86 2.59
N SER A 143 3.04 -7.28 2.18
CA SER A 143 3.85 -8.27 2.89
C SER A 143 5.32 -8.21 2.46
N LEU A 144 6.22 -8.59 3.38
CA LEU A 144 7.63 -8.80 3.05
C LEU A 144 7.81 -9.90 1.99
N SER A 145 6.92 -10.89 1.95
CA SER A 145 6.99 -11.96 0.95
C SER A 145 6.80 -11.45 -0.47
N LYS A 146 5.92 -10.46 -0.71
CA LYS A 146 5.81 -9.82 -2.03
C LYS A 146 7.10 -9.08 -2.42
N VAL A 147 7.66 -8.30 -1.50
CA VAL A 147 8.92 -7.57 -1.73
C VAL A 147 10.07 -8.55 -2.00
N SER A 148 10.24 -9.54 -1.14
CA SER A 148 11.29 -10.56 -1.24
C SER A 148 11.16 -11.44 -2.49
N ASN A 149 9.93 -11.74 -2.93
CA ASN A 149 9.73 -12.47 -4.19
C ASN A 149 10.12 -11.60 -5.39
N PHE A 150 9.74 -10.32 -5.41
CA PHE A 150 10.10 -9.41 -6.49
C PHE A 150 11.62 -9.19 -6.57
N LEU A 151 12.29 -9.03 -5.43
CA LEU A 151 13.74 -8.87 -5.33
C LEU A 151 14.54 -10.18 -5.48
N ASN A 152 13.87 -11.33 -5.67
CA ASN A 152 14.48 -12.65 -5.70
C ASN A 152 15.34 -12.99 -4.46
N VAL A 153 14.91 -12.51 -3.29
CA VAL A 153 15.58 -12.78 -2.01
C VAL A 153 15.42 -14.25 -1.63
N SER A 154 16.55 -14.93 -1.42
CA SER A 154 16.59 -16.36 -1.07
C SER A 154 16.00 -16.65 0.31
N ALA A 155 15.63 -17.91 0.57
CA ALA A 155 15.09 -18.32 1.88
C ALA A 155 16.04 -18.01 3.05
N GLN A 156 17.36 -18.12 2.85
CA GLN A 156 18.34 -17.81 3.89
C GLN A 156 18.41 -16.30 4.16
N GLN A 157 18.38 -15.47 3.12
CA GLN A 157 18.35 -14.02 3.26
C GLN A 157 17.04 -13.54 3.89
N ARG A 158 15.90 -14.18 3.57
CA ARG A 158 14.61 -13.90 4.24
C ARG A 158 14.69 -14.12 5.75
N LYS A 159 15.44 -15.13 6.22
CA LYS A 159 15.69 -15.32 7.65
C LYS A 159 16.47 -14.15 8.23
N VAL A 160 17.55 -13.71 7.57
CA VAL A 160 18.34 -12.54 7.98
C VAL A 160 17.47 -11.29 8.06
N VAL A 161 16.69 -11.01 7.00
CA VAL A 161 15.72 -9.90 6.97
C VAL A 161 14.77 -9.96 8.15
N ARG A 162 14.13 -11.12 8.38
CA ARG A 162 13.22 -11.31 9.50
C ARG A 162 13.89 -11.02 10.84
N PHE A 163 15.05 -11.63 11.12
CA PHE A 163 15.73 -11.48 12.41
C PHE A 163 16.15 -10.03 12.67
N THR A 164 16.70 -9.34 11.67
CA THR A 164 17.14 -7.94 11.80
C THR A 164 15.96 -6.99 12.01
N ILE A 165 14.86 -7.19 11.27
CA ILE A 165 13.68 -6.33 11.35
C ILE A 165 12.89 -6.58 12.63
N CYS A 166 12.62 -7.85 12.99
CA CYS A 166 11.80 -8.21 14.14
C CYS A 166 12.26 -7.52 15.43
N GLN A 167 13.57 -7.53 15.71
CA GLN A 167 14.11 -6.93 16.92
C GLN A 167 13.77 -5.43 17.05
N GLN A 168 13.71 -4.72 15.93
CA GLN A 168 13.42 -3.28 15.89
C GLN A 168 11.92 -3.00 15.92
N VAL A 169 11.14 -3.72 15.10
CA VAL A 169 9.73 -3.39 14.87
C VAL A 169 8.77 -3.99 15.88
N THR A 170 9.16 -5.01 16.64
CA THR A 170 8.29 -5.60 17.68
C THR A 170 8.47 -4.94 19.06
N GLN A 171 9.14 -3.79 19.14
CA GLN A 171 9.21 -3.00 20.37
C GLN A 171 7.79 -2.59 20.80
N HIS A 172 7.52 -2.59 22.11
CA HIS A 172 6.19 -2.30 22.66
C HIS A 172 5.60 -0.98 22.14
N ARG A 173 6.42 0.09 22.06
CA ARG A 173 6.00 1.38 21.49
C ARG A 173 5.57 1.32 20.02
N ILE A 174 6.24 0.52 19.20
CA ILE A 174 5.93 0.37 17.76
C ILE A 174 4.66 -0.48 17.61
N TRP A 175 4.56 -1.56 18.39
CA TRP A 175 3.36 -2.37 18.47
C TRP A 175 2.12 -1.55 18.82
N ARG A 176 2.19 -0.81 19.94
CA ARG A 176 1.10 0.04 20.41
C ARG A 176 0.76 1.13 19.41
N GLY A 177 1.76 1.86 18.93
CA GLY A 177 1.55 2.94 17.96
C GLY A 177 0.93 2.47 16.65
N ALA A 178 1.32 1.30 16.14
CA ALA A 178 0.69 0.72 14.95
C ALA A 178 -0.78 0.34 15.20
N LEU A 179 -1.10 -0.17 16.39
CA LEU A 179 -2.48 -0.51 16.77
C LEU A 179 -3.35 0.75 16.87
N GLU A 180 -2.82 1.81 17.50
CA GLU A 180 -3.48 3.11 17.60
C GLU A 180 -3.71 3.75 16.24
N GLU A 181 -2.71 3.73 15.35
CA GLU A 181 -2.84 4.27 13.99
C GLU A 181 -3.98 3.59 13.23
N ILE A 182 -4.08 2.26 13.28
CA ILE A 182 -5.17 1.50 12.62
C ILE A 182 -6.54 1.90 13.18
N LEU A 183 -6.65 1.96 14.51
CA LEU A 183 -7.92 2.26 15.18
C LEU A 183 -8.35 3.72 14.97
N ASN A 184 -7.42 4.67 14.97
CA ASN A 184 -7.69 6.08 14.71
C ASN A 184 -8.09 6.33 13.26
N ASP A 185 -7.43 5.68 12.32
CA ASP A 185 -7.73 5.78 10.90
C ASP A 185 -9.11 5.16 10.58
N LEU A 186 -9.42 4.00 11.18
CA LEU A 186 -10.76 3.40 11.12
C LEU A 186 -11.81 4.32 11.75
N ARG A 187 -11.55 4.87 12.93
CA ARG A 187 -12.47 5.79 13.61
C ARG A 187 -12.80 7.00 12.76
N SER A 188 -11.77 7.60 12.14
CA SER A 188 -11.92 8.77 11.28
C SER A 188 -12.80 8.47 10.06
N GLU A 189 -12.65 7.30 9.45
CA GLU A 189 -13.53 6.87 8.36
C GLU A 189 -14.96 6.58 8.84
N MET A 190 -15.14 5.96 10.01
CA MET A 190 -16.46 5.77 10.62
C MET A 190 -17.15 7.10 10.91
N ASP A 191 -16.42 8.11 11.40
CA ASP A 191 -16.95 9.45 11.68
C ASP A 191 -17.41 10.15 10.39
N LEU A 192 -16.66 10.02 9.29
CA LEU A 192 -17.05 10.54 7.97
C LEU A 192 -18.35 9.90 7.45
N LEU A 193 -18.51 8.59 7.65
CA LEU A 193 -19.72 7.87 7.21
C LEU A 193 -20.93 8.16 8.11
N ASN A 194 -20.71 8.26 9.42
CA ASN A 194 -21.74 8.67 10.38
C ASN A 194 -22.23 10.10 10.15
N TYR A 195 -21.39 10.99 9.61
CA TYR A 195 -21.83 12.33 9.20
C TYR A 195 -22.85 12.29 8.05
N ASN A 196 -22.75 11.29 7.17
CA ASN A 196 -23.67 11.08 6.04
C ASN A 196 -24.94 10.28 6.43
N CYS A 197 -24.87 9.49 7.51
CA CYS A 197 -26.00 8.74 8.07
C CYS A 197 -26.36 9.27 9.46
N LEU A 198 -27.29 10.22 9.51
CA LEU A 198 -27.77 10.83 10.76
C LEU A 198 -28.51 9.77 11.62
N GLY A 199 -27.78 9.08 12.48
CA GLY A 199 -28.32 8.07 13.40
C GLY A 199 -27.39 7.83 14.59
N LYS A 200 -27.68 8.49 15.71
CA LYS A 200 -27.00 8.29 16.98
C LYS A 200 -27.29 6.89 17.56
N GLY A 201 -26.24 6.27 18.07
CA GLY A 201 -26.29 5.23 19.09
C GLY A 201 -26.35 3.82 18.52
N ASP A 202 -25.40 2.99 18.93
CA ASP A 202 -25.35 1.53 18.71
C ASP A 202 -24.68 1.02 17.44
N ASN A 203 -23.73 1.78 16.85
CA ASN A 203 -22.70 1.12 16.05
C ASN A 203 -21.72 0.41 17.00
N MET A 204 -21.96 -0.89 17.24
CA MET A 204 -21.12 -1.77 18.05
C MET A 204 -19.63 -1.65 17.68
N GLY A 205 -19.32 -1.54 16.38
CA GLY A 205 -17.94 -1.34 15.93
C GLY A 205 -17.31 -0.05 16.46
N TYR A 206 -18.07 1.05 16.55
CA TYR A 206 -17.58 2.33 17.06
C TYR A 206 -17.27 2.26 18.56
N GLN A 207 -18.13 1.56 19.32
CA GLN A 207 -17.93 1.33 20.75
C GLN A 207 -16.69 0.47 21.00
N ILE A 208 -16.49 -0.57 20.17
CA ILE A 208 -15.29 -1.41 20.23
C ILE A 208 -14.03 -0.59 19.95
N VAL A 209 -14.00 0.18 18.87
CA VAL A 209 -12.85 1.04 18.52
C VAL A 209 -12.54 2.03 19.64
N SER A 210 -13.56 2.68 20.20
CA SER A 210 -13.42 3.61 21.32
C SER A 210 -12.87 2.94 22.58
N SER A 211 -13.31 1.71 22.87
CA SER A 211 -12.86 0.93 24.02
C SER A 211 -11.39 0.52 23.88
N CYS A 212 -10.99 0.04 22.68
CA CYS A 212 -9.60 -0.29 22.38
C CYS A 212 -8.68 0.93 22.48
N LEU A 213 -9.07 2.08 21.92
CA LEU A 213 -8.28 3.32 22.00
C LEU A 213 -8.14 3.82 23.44
N LYS A 214 -9.21 3.73 24.24
CA LYS A 214 -9.17 4.07 25.67
C LYS A 214 -8.20 3.16 26.43
N PHE A 215 -8.26 1.86 26.17
CA PHE A 215 -7.33 0.90 26.76
C PHE A 215 -5.86 1.22 26.42
N LEU A 216 -5.56 1.60 25.17
CA LEU A 216 -4.21 1.98 24.75
C LEU A 216 -3.76 3.27 25.45
N SER A 217 -4.63 4.26 25.55
CA SER A 217 -4.36 5.55 26.22
C SER A 217 -4.11 5.39 27.72
N ASP A 218 -4.86 4.50 28.39
CA ASP A 218 -4.67 4.20 29.81
C ASP A 218 -3.26 3.66 30.10
N MET A 219 -2.64 2.95 29.16
CA MET A 219 -1.27 2.44 29.30
C MET A 219 -0.21 3.56 29.24
N ASP A 220 -0.48 4.68 28.58
CA ASP A 220 0.47 5.81 28.53
C ASP A 220 0.62 6.54 29.85
N THR A 221 -0.45 6.58 30.65
CA THR A 221 -0.39 7.20 31.98
C THR A 221 0.55 6.47 32.95
N LEU A 222 0.94 5.23 32.62
CA LEU A 222 1.90 4.41 33.37
C LEU A 222 3.36 4.65 32.95
N SER A 223 3.60 5.20 31.75
CA SER A 223 4.94 5.29 31.12
C SER A 223 5.59 6.67 31.27
N ASP A 224 5.02 7.57 32.07
CA ASP A 224 5.49 8.94 32.29
C ASP A 224 7.01 9.00 32.57
N HIS A 225 7.75 9.43 31.56
CA HIS A 225 9.20 9.26 31.44
C HIS A 225 10.02 10.20 32.34
N ASP A 226 9.39 11.23 32.91
CA ASP A 226 10.03 12.24 33.77
C ASP A 226 9.78 12.05 35.27
N SER A 227 9.05 11.00 35.67
CA SER A 227 8.74 10.74 37.07
C SER A 227 9.65 9.65 37.65
N THR A 228 10.45 9.99 38.66
CA THR A 228 11.23 9.04 39.46
C THR A 228 10.28 8.04 40.16
N SER A 229 10.05 6.90 39.50
CA SER A 229 8.94 5.97 39.73
C SER A 229 9.02 5.15 41.04
N TRP A 230 10.02 5.38 41.88
CA TRP A 230 10.18 4.64 43.14
C TRP A 230 9.38 5.25 44.31
N MET A 231 8.64 6.34 44.07
CA MET A 231 7.80 7.02 45.07
C MET A 231 6.31 7.12 44.71
N ARG A 232 5.83 6.55 43.59
CA ARG A 232 4.39 6.57 43.28
C ARG A 232 3.65 5.55 44.15
N LEU A 233 2.80 6.05 45.05
CA LEU A 233 1.82 5.25 45.78
C LEU A 233 0.87 4.58 44.78
N ALA A 234 0.53 3.31 45.01
CA ALA A 234 -0.44 2.59 44.21
C ALA A 234 -1.74 3.41 44.09
N PRO A 235 -2.33 3.56 42.88
CA PRO A 235 -3.57 4.30 42.73
C PRO A 235 -4.65 3.70 43.65
N PRO A 236 -5.47 4.53 44.33
CA PRO A 236 -6.56 4.03 45.12
C PRO A 236 -7.51 3.23 44.21
N LYS A 237 -7.85 1.99 44.62
CA LYS A 237 -8.80 1.13 43.90
C LYS A 237 -10.15 1.84 43.81
N HIS A 238 -10.43 2.51 42.69
CA HIS A 238 -11.74 3.10 42.46
C HIS A 238 -12.73 1.99 42.11
N VAL A 239 -13.57 1.66 43.09
CA VAL A 239 -14.75 0.81 42.94
C VAL A 239 -15.76 1.59 42.09
N GLY A 240 -15.93 1.21 40.82
CA GLY A 240 -16.95 1.80 39.94
C GLY A 240 -16.53 2.15 38.50
N SER A 241 -15.39 1.66 38.00
CA SER A 241 -15.09 1.80 36.56
C SER A 241 -15.96 0.83 35.72
N PRO A 242 -16.38 1.18 34.48
CA PRO A 242 -16.98 0.23 33.53
C PRO A 242 -16.03 -0.96 33.32
N PRO A 243 -16.46 -2.09 32.74
CA PRO A 243 -15.59 -3.26 32.60
C PRO A 243 -14.31 -2.82 31.89
N ASN A 244 -13.25 -2.69 32.67
CA ASN A 244 -11.95 -2.36 32.14
C ASN A 244 -11.54 -3.58 31.33
N CYS A 245 -11.23 -3.39 30.05
CA CYS A 245 -10.47 -4.35 29.27
C CYS A 245 -9.24 -4.75 30.09
N GLY A 246 -9.28 -5.97 30.65
CA GLY A 246 -8.42 -6.50 31.70
C GLY A 246 -7.08 -7.06 31.20
N GLY A 247 -6.83 -7.02 29.89
CA GLY A 247 -5.58 -7.48 29.30
C GLY A 247 -5.59 -7.48 27.78
N TRP A 248 -4.56 -8.05 27.16
CA TRP A 248 -4.48 -8.23 25.71
C TRP A 248 -5.50 -9.25 25.18
N GLU A 249 -5.97 -10.18 26.01
CA GLU A 249 -7.02 -11.15 25.66
C GLU A 249 -8.35 -10.48 25.34
N ASP A 250 -8.81 -9.57 26.20
CA ASP A 250 -10.04 -8.80 25.97
C ASP A 250 -9.93 -7.94 24.69
N VAL A 251 -8.75 -7.36 24.42
CA VAL A 251 -8.51 -6.63 23.15
C VAL A 251 -8.59 -7.57 21.95
N LEU A 252 -8.10 -8.79 22.07
CA LEU A 252 -8.18 -9.79 21.01
C LEU A 252 -9.63 -10.17 20.69
N GLU A 253 -10.47 -10.34 21.72
CA GLU A 253 -11.90 -10.61 21.55
C GLU A 253 -12.61 -9.42 20.90
N MET A 254 -12.35 -8.21 21.37
CA MET A 254 -12.84 -6.97 20.76
C MET A 254 -12.43 -6.87 19.28
N PHE A 255 -11.19 -7.22 18.93
CA PHE A 255 -10.74 -7.26 17.53
C PHE A 255 -11.50 -8.30 16.71
N HIS A 256 -11.77 -9.47 17.28
CA HIS A 256 -12.60 -10.48 16.62
C HIS A 256 -13.97 -9.92 16.28
N ASP A 257 -14.66 -9.33 17.25
CA ASP A 257 -16.00 -8.77 17.08
C ASP A 257 -16.00 -7.61 16.08
N LEU A 258 -15.01 -6.71 16.17
CA LEU A 258 -14.87 -5.59 15.25
C LEU A 258 -14.72 -6.06 13.80
N ILE A 259 -13.91 -7.09 13.57
CA ILE A 259 -13.74 -7.68 12.25
C ILE A 259 -15.07 -8.26 11.74
N GLN A 260 -15.86 -8.93 12.59
CA GLN A 260 -17.17 -9.44 12.18
C GLN A 260 -18.16 -8.32 11.85
N CYS A 261 -18.17 -7.25 12.65
CA CYS A 261 -18.99 -6.06 12.38
C CYS A 261 -18.65 -5.42 11.03
N LEU A 262 -17.37 -5.38 10.67
CA LEU A 262 -16.91 -4.73 9.45
C LEU A 262 -17.03 -5.61 8.19
N LYS A 263 -17.04 -6.95 8.32
CA LYS A 263 -17.11 -7.87 7.17
C LYS A 263 -18.33 -7.68 6.26
N SER A 264 -19.44 -7.15 6.77
CA SER A 264 -20.63 -6.81 5.97
C SER A 264 -20.47 -5.52 5.17
N GLU A 265 -19.51 -4.68 5.52
CA GLU A 265 -19.33 -3.32 5.01
C GLU A 265 -18.30 -3.26 3.87
N LYS A 266 -18.73 -2.89 2.66
CA LYS A 266 -17.85 -2.79 1.49
C LYS A 266 -16.71 -1.79 1.65
N TRP A 267 -16.91 -0.71 2.40
CA TRP A 267 -15.91 0.35 2.57
C TRP A 267 -14.77 -0.05 3.52
N SER A 268 -14.93 -1.12 4.30
CA SER A 268 -14.00 -1.49 5.36
C SER A 268 -12.91 -2.48 4.94
N VAL A 269 -12.86 -2.89 3.67
CA VAL A 269 -12.04 -4.01 3.19
C VAL A 269 -10.56 -3.86 3.54
N HIS A 270 -10.01 -2.65 3.41
CA HIS A 270 -8.60 -2.37 3.78
C HIS A 270 -8.39 -2.44 5.29
N HIS A 271 -9.32 -1.91 6.09
CA HIS A 271 -9.27 -1.98 7.55
C HIS A 271 -9.36 -3.40 8.07
N VAL A 272 -10.27 -4.21 7.55
CA VAL A 272 -10.42 -5.62 7.92
C VAL A 272 -9.11 -6.38 7.69
N GLY A 273 -8.42 -6.14 6.57
CA GLY A 273 -7.12 -6.74 6.30
C GLY A 273 -6.05 -6.38 7.34
N LYS A 274 -6.06 -5.14 7.83
CA LYS A 274 -5.11 -4.66 8.87
C LYS A 274 -5.47 -5.14 10.26
N LEU A 275 -6.76 -5.18 10.59
CA LEU A 275 -7.25 -5.74 11.85
C LEU A 275 -6.93 -7.24 11.95
N GLU A 276 -7.15 -8.03 10.88
CA GLU A 276 -6.76 -9.44 10.86
C GLU A 276 -5.23 -9.61 10.99
N ALA A 277 -4.44 -8.71 10.39
CA ALA A 277 -2.99 -8.70 10.56
C ALA A 277 -2.57 -8.41 12.00
N MET A 278 -3.20 -7.45 12.70
CA MET A 278 -2.89 -7.18 14.11
C MET A 278 -3.42 -8.26 15.05
N LYS A 279 -4.56 -8.88 14.72
CA LYS A 279 -5.11 -10.02 15.47
C LYS A 279 -4.13 -11.20 15.54
N GLU A 280 -3.35 -11.43 14.48
CA GLU A 280 -2.24 -12.41 14.49
C GLU A 280 -1.28 -12.14 15.66
N GLY A 281 -0.83 -10.90 15.83
CA GLY A 281 0.08 -10.49 16.89
C GLY A 281 -0.57 -10.50 18.27
N LEU A 282 -1.79 -9.99 18.40
CA LEU A 282 -2.59 -10.03 19.64
C LEU A 282 -2.73 -11.47 20.17
N SER A 283 -2.97 -12.43 19.26
CA SER A 283 -3.06 -13.86 19.61
C SER A 283 -1.79 -14.41 20.25
N GLN A 284 -0.61 -13.84 19.92
CA GLN A 284 0.67 -14.26 20.49
C GLN A 284 0.91 -13.68 21.89
N ILE A 285 0.29 -12.54 22.21
CA ILE A 285 0.54 -11.79 23.45
C ILE A 285 -0.64 -11.79 24.41
N LYS A 286 -1.73 -12.50 24.09
CA LYS A 286 -2.94 -12.55 24.92
C LYS A 286 -2.69 -12.87 26.40
N ASP A 287 -1.73 -13.76 26.69
CA ASP A 287 -1.42 -14.17 28.07
C ASP A 287 -0.42 -13.24 28.78
N VAL A 288 -0.03 -12.12 28.16
CA VAL A 288 0.87 -11.13 28.79
C VAL A 288 0.05 -10.21 29.68
N SER A 289 0.46 -10.06 30.94
CA SER A 289 -0.30 -9.29 31.93
C SER A 289 -0.17 -7.78 31.72
N ILE A 290 -1.26 -7.06 31.97
CA ILE A 290 -1.32 -5.60 31.94
C ILE A 290 -1.89 -5.15 33.28
N ASP A 291 -1.11 -5.32 34.33
CA ASP A 291 -1.53 -4.90 35.66
C ASP A 291 -1.03 -3.47 35.94
N LYS A 292 -1.99 -2.58 36.15
CA LYS A 292 -1.80 -1.14 36.43
C LYS A 292 -1.20 -0.87 37.83
N SER A 293 -1.13 -1.88 38.69
CA SER A 293 -0.55 -1.80 40.03
C SER A 293 0.92 -2.23 40.11
N LEU A 294 1.48 -2.65 38.97
CA LEU A 294 2.86 -3.13 38.88
C LEU A 294 3.89 -1.99 38.96
N GLY A 295 5.00 -2.25 39.65
CA GLY A 295 6.14 -1.34 39.67
C GLY A 295 6.85 -1.25 38.32
N TYR A 296 7.58 -0.16 38.08
CA TYR A 296 8.27 0.13 36.81
C TYR A 296 9.11 -1.02 36.23
N LYS A 297 9.83 -1.77 37.08
CA LYS A 297 10.64 -2.92 36.64
C LYS A 297 9.79 -4.03 36.02
N GLU A 298 8.61 -4.25 36.59
CA GLU A 298 7.70 -5.29 36.11
C GLU A 298 7.00 -4.85 34.83
N VAL A 299 6.64 -3.56 34.70
CA VAL A 299 6.14 -3.00 33.42
C VAL A 299 7.16 -3.20 32.29
N ARG A 300 8.43 -2.87 32.52
CA ARG A 300 9.51 -3.11 31.55
C ARG A 300 9.70 -4.60 31.24
N HIS A 301 9.50 -5.48 32.23
CA HIS A 301 9.53 -6.91 32.00
C HIS A 301 8.41 -7.36 31.06
N GLN A 302 7.17 -6.90 31.28
CA GLN A 302 6.03 -7.20 30.39
C GLN A 302 6.24 -6.65 28.97
N GLU A 303 6.77 -5.44 28.81
CA GLU A 303 7.12 -4.89 27.49
C GLU A 303 8.16 -5.75 26.76
N SER A 304 9.18 -6.23 27.50
CA SER A 304 10.19 -7.14 26.96
C SER A 304 9.60 -8.50 26.59
N LEU A 305 8.63 -8.99 27.36
CA LEU A 305 7.90 -10.22 27.05
C LEU A 305 7.06 -10.08 25.77
N VAL A 306 6.35 -8.97 25.56
CA VAL A 306 5.66 -8.66 24.31
C VAL A 306 6.64 -8.72 23.14
N GLN A 307 7.76 -8.00 23.23
CA GLN A 307 8.77 -7.97 22.18
C GLN A 307 9.32 -9.36 21.90
N LYS A 308 9.67 -10.13 22.94
CA LYS A 308 10.20 -11.49 22.82
C LYS A 308 9.21 -12.44 22.17
N LYS A 309 7.95 -12.42 22.60
CA LYS A 309 6.89 -13.27 22.02
C LYS A 309 6.71 -12.96 20.54
N LEU A 310 6.49 -11.69 20.18
CA LEU A 310 6.30 -11.27 18.79
C LEU A 310 7.51 -11.55 17.90
N SER A 311 8.73 -11.25 18.36
CA SER A 311 9.96 -11.51 17.60
C SER A 311 10.16 -13.00 17.28
N ASN A 312 9.76 -13.89 18.21
CA ASN A 312 9.91 -15.32 18.03
C ASN A 312 8.84 -15.90 17.10
N THR A 313 7.59 -15.46 17.23
CA THR A 313 6.44 -16.08 16.56
C THR A 313 6.13 -15.48 15.19
N LEU A 314 6.31 -14.17 15.00
CA LEU A 314 6.00 -13.53 13.72
C LEU A 314 7.00 -13.96 12.64
N GLY A 315 6.49 -14.66 11.62
CA GLY A 315 7.27 -15.14 10.49
C GLY A 315 7.58 -14.06 9.45
N HIS A 316 8.49 -14.34 8.50
CA HIS A 316 8.77 -13.44 7.38
C HIS A 316 7.52 -13.11 6.55
N SER A 317 6.62 -14.09 6.37
CA SER A 317 5.37 -13.90 5.62
C SER A 317 4.24 -13.25 6.45
N SER A 318 4.49 -12.94 7.73
CA SER A 318 3.49 -12.35 8.61
C SER A 318 3.06 -10.97 8.11
N ARG A 319 1.75 -10.77 7.94
CA ARG A 319 1.20 -9.44 7.63
C ARG A 319 1.27 -8.53 8.85
N CYS A 320 1.22 -9.09 10.05
CA CYS A 320 1.46 -8.38 11.30
C CYS A 320 2.86 -7.74 11.29
N LEU A 321 3.89 -8.54 11.05
CA LEU A 321 5.28 -8.07 10.99
C LEU A 321 5.46 -6.96 9.95
N PHE A 322 4.87 -7.14 8.77
CA PHE A 322 4.94 -6.14 7.71
C PHE A 322 4.24 -4.84 8.11
N THR A 323 3.10 -4.92 8.79
CA THR A 323 2.35 -3.74 9.27
C THR A 323 3.16 -2.96 10.32
N LEU A 324 3.83 -3.66 11.23
CA LEU A 324 4.76 -3.03 12.19
C LEU A 324 5.95 -2.37 11.51
N LEU A 325 6.49 -3.00 10.45
CA LEU A 325 7.57 -2.41 9.67
C LEU A 325 7.14 -1.12 8.96
N LEU A 326 5.95 -1.10 8.37
CA LEU A 326 5.41 0.10 7.73
C LEU A 326 5.27 1.24 8.74
N TYR A 327 4.72 0.95 9.91
CA TYR A 327 4.60 1.94 10.98
C TYR A 327 5.97 2.43 11.46
N TYR A 328 6.93 1.53 11.65
CA TYR A 328 8.29 1.88 12.05
C TYR A 328 8.99 2.81 11.04
N LEU A 329 8.85 2.54 9.74
CA LEU A 329 9.55 3.30 8.69
C LEU A 329 8.84 4.62 8.35
N TYR A 330 7.51 4.65 8.39
CA TYR A 330 6.73 5.74 7.81
C TYR A 330 5.70 6.37 8.76
N GLY A 331 5.52 5.84 9.96
CA GLY A 331 4.46 6.26 10.87
C GLY A 331 3.05 5.86 10.42
N HIS A 332 2.93 5.09 9.34
CA HIS A 332 1.66 4.70 8.74
C HIS A 332 1.62 3.20 8.48
N VAL A 333 0.42 2.62 8.57
CA VAL A 333 0.19 1.18 8.52
C VAL A 333 -0.36 0.68 7.18
N ARG A 334 -0.72 1.58 6.27
CA ARG A 334 -1.44 1.23 5.04
C ARG A 334 -0.53 0.57 4.00
N ASP A 335 -1.12 -0.38 3.26
CA ASP A 335 -0.44 -1.06 2.16
C ASP A 335 -0.13 -0.07 1.04
N MET A 336 1.00 -0.28 0.36
CA MET A 336 1.46 0.64 -0.69
C MET A 336 0.98 0.19 -2.06
N GLU A 337 0.46 1.12 -2.84
CA GLU A 337 0.06 0.88 -4.23
C GLU A 337 1.14 1.35 -5.22
N VAL A 338 1.49 0.45 -6.14
CA VAL A 338 2.36 0.74 -7.28
C VAL A 338 1.57 0.43 -8.54
N ASP A 339 1.30 1.43 -9.37
CA ASP A 339 0.46 1.25 -10.57
C ASP A 339 1.15 0.43 -11.65
N ILE A 340 2.47 0.52 -11.71
CA ILE A 340 3.33 -0.12 -12.71
C ILE A 340 4.55 -0.67 -11.97
N ARG A 341 4.56 -1.96 -11.67
CA ARG A 341 5.59 -2.56 -10.80
C ARG A 341 7.01 -2.48 -11.33
N GLY A 342 7.18 -2.31 -12.64
CA GLY A 342 8.46 -2.25 -13.33
C GLY A 342 9.31 -3.49 -13.11
N GLY A 343 10.61 -3.29 -12.98
CA GLY A 343 11.60 -4.35 -12.90
C GLY A 343 12.92 -3.90 -12.28
N ILE A 344 13.79 -4.89 -12.08
CA ILE A 344 15.18 -4.67 -11.69
C ILE A 344 16.04 -4.90 -12.92
N TYR A 345 16.86 -3.91 -13.23
CA TYR A 345 17.75 -3.91 -14.38
C TYR A 345 19.20 -3.79 -13.92
N GLY A 346 20.15 -4.33 -14.65
CA GLY A 346 21.57 -4.26 -14.32
C GLY A 346 22.39 -5.02 -15.35
N ASP A 347 23.63 -4.59 -15.54
CA ASP A 347 24.57 -5.16 -16.53
C ASP A 347 25.62 -6.10 -15.88
N GLY A 348 25.60 -6.30 -14.57
CA GLY A 348 26.58 -7.12 -13.86
C GLY A 348 26.43 -7.14 -12.34
N GLU A 349 27.42 -7.73 -11.64
CA GLU A 349 27.35 -8.12 -10.22
C GLU A 349 27.24 -6.96 -9.21
N ASN A 350 27.48 -5.70 -9.60
CA ASN A 350 27.76 -4.61 -8.65
C ASN A 350 26.74 -3.46 -8.60
N ALA A 351 25.91 -3.25 -9.63
CA ALA A 351 24.94 -2.16 -9.65
C ALA A 351 23.62 -2.61 -10.30
N PHE A 352 22.53 -2.38 -9.58
CA PHE A 352 21.18 -2.72 -9.99
C PHE A 352 20.31 -1.46 -9.94
N LEU A 353 19.35 -1.35 -10.86
CA LEU A 353 18.41 -0.26 -10.94
C LEU A 353 17.00 -0.81 -10.77
N LEU A 354 16.31 -0.36 -9.72
CA LEU A 354 14.88 -0.60 -9.54
C LEU A 354 14.10 0.55 -10.17
N SER A 355 13.31 0.24 -11.20
CA SER A 355 12.35 1.20 -11.76
C SER A 355 10.93 0.78 -11.38
N MET A 356 10.14 1.72 -10.86
CA MET A 356 8.71 1.56 -10.61
C MET A 356 7.96 2.76 -11.17
N GLY A 357 6.66 2.60 -11.42
CA GLY A 357 5.83 3.64 -12.00
C GLY A 357 4.50 3.89 -11.28
N ARG A 358 4.04 5.13 -11.43
CA ARG A 358 2.75 5.62 -10.93
C ARG A 358 2.04 6.40 -12.03
N ILE A 359 0.72 6.31 -12.08
CA ILE A 359 -0.13 6.97 -13.06
C ILE A 359 -0.81 8.15 -12.38
N LEU A 360 -0.66 9.34 -12.96
CA LEU A 360 -1.23 10.58 -12.46
C LEU A 360 -2.42 11.00 -13.33
N THR A 361 -3.36 11.72 -12.71
CA THR A 361 -4.54 12.29 -13.38
C THR A 361 -4.33 13.73 -13.82
N SER A 362 -3.24 14.38 -13.42
CA SER A 362 -2.85 15.71 -13.87
C SER A 362 -1.35 15.93 -13.64
N ASP A 363 -0.77 16.85 -14.42
CA ASP A 363 0.64 17.27 -14.35
C ASP A 363 0.89 18.45 -13.40
N GLU A 364 -0.14 18.89 -12.70
CA GLU A 364 -0.03 19.91 -11.65
C GLU A 364 0.93 19.49 -10.53
N GLU A 365 1.62 20.49 -9.96
CA GLU A 365 2.70 20.25 -8.98
C GLU A 365 2.24 19.45 -7.76
N GLU A 366 1.05 19.70 -7.23
CA GLU A 366 0.52 18.97 -6.07
C GLU A 366 0.32 17.48 -6.38
N MET A 367 -0.22 17.17 -7.56
CA MET A 367 -0.40 15.80 -8.06
C MET A 367 0.94 15.09 -8.27
N VAL A 368 1.88 15.78 -8.92
CA VAL A 368 3.23 15.25 -9.18
C VAL A 368 3.96 14.99 -7.86
N TRP A 369 3.89 15.92 -6.91
CA TRP A 369 4.53 15.80 -5.61
C TRP A 369 3.93 14.69 -4.75
N SER A 370 2.60 14.58 -4.74
CA SER A 370 1.88 13.48 -4.08
C SER A 370 2.29 12.13 -4.66
N GLY A 371 2.24 12.00 -5.99
CA GLY A 371 2.60 10.76 -6.66
C GLY A 371 4.05 10.35 -6.46
N MET A 372 4.96 11.32 -6.47
CA MET A 372 6.38 11.11 -6.19
C MET A 372 6.62 10.62 -4.76
N LYS A 373 6.00 11.25 -3.74
CA LYS A 373 6.13 10.84 -2.33
C LYS A 373 5.67 9.40 -2.12
N GLN A 374 4.57 9.02 -2.73
CA GLN A 374 4.03 7.66 -2.60
C GLN A 374 4.93 6.63 -3.28
N LEU A 375 5.41 6.94 -4.49
CA LEU A 375 6.33 6.04 -5.20
C LEU A 375 7.69 5.92 -4.50
N ASP A 376 8.21 7.01 -3.91
CA ASP A 376 9.45 6.99 -3.11
C ASP A 376 9.34 6.06 -1.90
N ARG A 377 8.19 6.04 -1.20
CA ARG A 377 7.94 5.11 -0.08
C ARG A 377 8.08 3.65 -0.53
N ALA A 378 7.47 3.29 -1.67
CA ALA A 378 7.58 1.94 -2.22
C ALA A 378 9.03 1.61 -2.62
N LEU A 379 9.68 2.46 -3.41
CA LEU A 379 11.06 2.26 -3.84
C LEU A 379 12.03 2.10 -2.66
N ARG A 380 11.90 2.94 -1.62
CA ARG A 380 12.74 2.85 -0.41
C ARG A 380 12.50 1.61 0.41
N LEU A 381 11.26 1.11 0.49
CA LEU A 381 10.98 -0.15 1.16
C LEU A 381 11.73 -1.31 0.47
N PHE A 382 11.76 -1.33 -0.86
CA PHE A 382 12.48 -2.36 -1.61
C PHE A 382 13.99 -2.23 -1.41
N LYS A 383 14.54 -1.01 -1.43
CA LYS A 383 15.94 -0.76 -1.11
C LYS A 383 16.32 -1.20 0.30
N PHE A 384 15.48 -0.90 1.28
CA PHE A 384 15.68 -1.30 2.67
C PHE A 384 15.75 -2.83 2.79
N VAL A 385 14.84 -3.57 2.14
CA VAL A 385 14.88 -5.05 2.14
C VAL A 385 16.11 -5.58 1.40
N TRP A 386 16.50 -4.96 0.28
CA TRP A 386 17.71 -5.32 -0.47
C TRP A 386 18.97 -5.22 0.39
N GLU A 387 19.14 -4.10 1.09
CA GLU A 387 20.30 -3.84 1.95
C GLU A 387 20.34 -4.79 3.15
N ILE A 388 19.21 -4.98 3.85
CA ILE A 388 19.15 -5.90 5.00
C ILE A 388 19.34 -7.36 4.57
N ALA A 389 18.84 -7.75 3.39
CA ALA A 389 19.05 -9.08 2.85
C ALA A 389 20.52 -9.36 2.50
N GLY A 390 21.40 -8.36 2.56
CA GLY A 390 22.79 -8.49 2.17
C GLY A 390 22.93 -8.87 0.70
N MET A 391 22.05 -8.34 -0.16
CA MET A 391 22.13 -8.55 -1.60
C MET A 391 23.44 -7.94 -2.13
N LYS A 392 24.08 -8.62 -3.07
CA LYS A 392 25.32 -8.12 -3.69
C LYS A 392 25.01 -6.94 -4.59
N GLY A 393 25.88 -5.93 -4.58
CA GLY A 393 25.73 -4.74 -5.40
C GLY A 393 24.79 -3.69 -4.82
N VAL A 394 24.89 -2.47 -5.35
CA VAL A 394 24.09 -1.31 -4.92
C VAL A 394 22.78 -1.28 -5.69
N LEU A 395 21.65 -1.14 -4.99
CA LEU A 395 20.34 -0.87 -5.61
C LEU A 395 20.10 0.64 -5.73
N GLU A 396 20.17 1.13 -6.96
CA GLU A 396 19.76 2.47 -7.38
C GLU A 396 18.24 2.50 -7.63
N LEU A 397 17.63 3.66 -7.42
CA LEU A 397 16.18 3.83 -7.46
C LEU A 397 15.78 4.81 -8.56
N GLN A 398 14.73 4.48 -9.30
CA GLN A 398 14.16 5.31 -10.35
C GLN A 398 12.63 5.27 -10.30
N GLY A 399 12.01 6.45 -10.24
CA GLY A 399 10.55 6.56 -10.30
C GLY A 399 10.07 7.09 -11.65
N HIS A 400 8.94 6.57 -12.14
CA HIS A 400 8.32 6.99 -13.40
C HIS A 400 6.87 7.42 -13.16
N LEU A 401 6.58 8.69 -13.32
CA LEU A 401 5.26 9.29 -13.21
C LEU A 401 4.69 9.46 -14.62
N TRP A 402 3.52 8.89 -14.87
CA TRP A 402 2.89 8.87 -16.19
C TRP A 402 1.63 9.73 -16.17
N CYS A 403 1.55 10.71 -17.07
CA CYS A 403 0.38 11.58 -17.15
C CYS A 403 0.02 11.88 -18.61
N VAL A 404 -1.27 11.80 -18.93
CA VAL A 404 -1.77 12.13 -20.27
C VAL A 404 -1.63 13.63 -20.50
N GLY A 405 -1.04 14.02 -21.64
CA GLY A 405 -0.86 15.43 -22.01
C GLY A 405 0.23 16.21 -21.26
N ALA A 406 0.94 15.58 -20.31
CA ALA A 406 2.01 16.23 -19.57
C ALA A 406 3.26 16.48 -20.45
N LYS A 407 4.09 17.44 -20.04
CA LYS A 407 5.43 17.60 -20.60
C LYS A 407 6.44 16.73 -19.88
N ASP A 408 7.40 16.23 -20.65
CA ASP A 408 8.50 15.46 -20.08
C ASP A 408 9.40 16.33 -19.23
N ARG A 409 9.76 15.81 -18.06
CA ARG A 409 10.73 16.46 -17.17
C ARG A 409 11.31 15.46 -16.20
N THR A 410 12.41 15.85 -15.57
CA THR A 410 13.04 15.08 -14.49
C THR A 410 13.01 15.87 -13.19
N LEU A 411 12.87 15.14 -12.09
CA LEU A 411 12.83 15.65 -10.74
C LEU A 411 13.76 14.80 -9.87
N THR A 412 14.34 15.37 -8.82
CA THR A 412 15.12 14.61 -7.84
C THR A 412 14.50 14.78 -6.47
N PHE A 413 14.27 13.68 -5.77
CA PHE A 413 13.71 13.69 -4.43
C PHE A 413 14.47 12.72 -3.54
N ARG A 414 15.06 13.25 -2.46
CA ARG A 414 15.85 12.49 -1.48
C ARG A 414 16.93 11.58 -2.14
N GLY A 415 17.56 12.07 -3.21
CA GLY A 415 18.59 11.35 -3.97
C GLY A 415 18.08 10.34 -5.00
N THR A 416 16.76 10.15 -5.12
CA THR A 416 16.13 9.31 -6.15
C THR A 416 15.74 10.16 -7.36
N LEU A 417 16.01 9.67 -8.57
CA LEU A 417 15.63 10.33 -9.82
C LEU A 417 14.21 9.93 -10.23
N PHE A 418 13.38 10.91 -10.52
CA PHE A 418 12.01 10.74 -10.99
C PHE A 418 11.83 11.33 -12.38
N PHE A 419 11.10 10.62 -13.22
CA PHE A 419 10.75 11.05 -14.57
C PHE A 419 9.26 11.30 -14.63
N VAL A 420 8.86 12.46 -15.12
CA VAL A 420 7.48 12.72 -15.53
C VAL A 420 7.42 12.51 -17.02
N HIS A 421 6.59 11.56 -17.46
CA HIS A 421 6.41 11.20 -18.85
C HIS A 421 5.03 11.63 -19.33
N GLY A 422 5.01 12.41 -20.41
CA GLY A 422 3.80 12.73 -21.14
C GLY A 422 3.34 11.58 -22.03
N ILE A 423 2.09 11.14 -21.86
CA ILE A 423 1.42 10.22 -22.79
C ILE A 423 0.67 11.04 -23.83
N SER A 424 1.06 10.86 -25.10
CA SER A 424 0.45 11.46 -26.27
C SER A 424 0.39 10.44 -27.41
N LEU A 425 -0.51 10.66 -28.36
CA LEU A 425 -0.55 9.96 -29.64
C LEU A 425 0.25 10.70 -30.71
#